data_AF-A0A957XGN3-F1
#
_entry.id   AF-A0A957XGN3-F1
#
_cell.length_a   1.000
_cell.length_b   1.000
_cell.length_c   1.000
_cell.angle_alpha   90.00
_cell.angle_beta   90.00
_cell.angle_gamma   90.00
#
_symmetry.space_group_name_H-M   'P 1'
#
loop_
_entity.id
_entity.type
_entity.pdbx_description
1 polymer ?
#
loop_
_entity_poly.entity_id
_entity_poly.type
_entity_poly.pdbx_seq_one_letter_code
_entity_poly.pdbx_strand_id
1 'polypeptide(L)'
;MNGPIYIDRPPRIQPELPFDQIEIPGPPEKDENGMLRLIQVGLPLLTILGYVLISSMGGAGRSPMLLIPMALTVVASTAFSIYSYRKEKQKQAEVERNYTKQLVEMFKEMNNYQDQQRRFYGYNYPNRASLYRIVNNARAEVEKPDRTLRTEARLWERRTSDDDFGVIRLGMGTIPSTVTYLLRDANNFDDPQAREALKLEADSKFVSDIPVIVSLRPPLEDDKNDNKDEISINPPAAHALGIAGERQAVYEAVRAMLGHFVVFHAPSDARLYFLASKKDEWGWT
;
A
#
# COMPACT_ATOMS: atom_id res chain seq x y z
N MET A 1 -11.82 -38.39 38.83
CA MET A 1 -10.42 -38.59 38.40
C MET A 1 -10.20 -37.70 37.19
N ASN A 2 -9.57 -36.53 37.37
CA ASN A 2 -9.20 -35.68 36.23
C ASN A 2 -7.91 -36.23 35.62
N GLY A 3 -8.04 -37.08 34.60
CA GLY A 3 -6.91 -37.47 33.78
C GLY A 3 -6.33 -36.26 33.02
N PRO A 4 -5.09 -36.37 32.51
CA PRO A 4 -4.50 -35.31 31.71
C PRO A 4 -5.37 -35.04 30.47
N ILE A 5 -5.62 -33.75 30.22
CA ILE A 5 -6.30 -33.28 29.02
C ILE A 5 -5.26 -33.16 27.91
N TYR A 6 -5.44 -33.91 26.83
CA TYR A 6 -4.61 -33.81 25.63
C TYR A 6 -5.27 -32.87 24.62
N ILE A 7 -4.49 -31.90 24.15
CA ILE A 7 -4.88 -30.94 23.12
C ILE A 7 -4.01 -31.20 21.89
N ASP A 8 -4.65 -31.59 20.80
CA ASP A 8 -3.97 -31.72 19.51
C ASP A 8 -3.78 -30.35 18.88
N ARG A 9 -2.64 -30.15 18.21
CA ARG A 9 -2.28 -28.88 17.59
C ARG A 9 -2.39 -29.02 16.07
N PRO A 10 -3.51 -28.63 15.46
CA PRO A 10 -3.76 -28.83 14.04
C PRO A 10 -2.78 -28.01 13.16
N PRO A 11 -2.66 -28.34 11.86
CA PRO A 11 -1.94 -27.50 10.92
C PRO A 11 -2.48 -26.07 10.90
N ARG A 12 -1.58 -25.10 10.91
CA ARG A 12 -1.92 -23.68 10.97
C ARG A 12 -2.36 -23.17 9.60
N ILE A 13 -3.49 -22.48 9.55
CA ILE A 13 -3.96 -21.76 8.36
C ILE A 13 -3.76 -20.27 8.61
N GLN A 14 -2.90 -19.64 7.81
CA GLN A 14 -2.62 -18.21 7.92
C GLN A 14 -3.20 -17.48 6.71
N PRO A 15 -3.75 -16.26 6.91
CA PRO A 15 -3.93 -15.34 5.80
C PRO A 15 -2.58 -15.06 5.15
N GLU A 16 -2.57 -14.82 3.85
CA GLU A 16 -1.37 -14.38 3.14
C GLU A 16 -1.12 -12.89 3.42
N LEU A 17 0.16 -12.52 3.56
CA LEU A 17 0.59 -11.13 3.65
C LEU A 17 1.05 -10.69 2.25
N PRO A 18 0.43 -9.67 1.63
CA PRO A 18 0.84 -9.22 0.30
C PRO A 18 2.15 -8.44 0.36
N PHE A 19 3.07 -8.75 -0.56
CA PHE A 19 4.32 -8.02 -0.79
C PHE A 19 4.38 -7.59 -2.24
N ASP A 20 4.49 -6.29 -2.49
CA ASP A 20 4.63 -5.78 -3.85
C ASP A 20 5.21 -4.37 -3.86
N GLN A 21 5.89 -4.03 -4.96
CA GLN A 21 6.33 -2.69 -5.25
C GLN A 21 5.78 -2.26 -6.61
N ILE A 22 4.76 -1.42 -6.58
CA ILE A 22 4.00 -1.03 -7.77
C ILE A 22 4.49 0.33 -8.26
N GLU A 23 4.89 0.39 -9.52
CA GLU A 23 5.31 1.65 -10.14
C GLU A 23 4.10 2.49 -10.53
N ILE A 24 4.07 3.75 -10.09
CA ILE A 24 3.08 4.73 -10.53
C ILE A 24 3.53 5.28 -11.88
N PRO A 25 2.70 5.21 -12.93
CA PRO A 25 3.02 5.83 -14.21
C PRO A 25 3.16 7.35 -14.05
N GLY A 26 4.17 7.92 -14.71
CA GLY A 26 4.38 9.36 -14.72
C GLY A 26 3.17 10.11 -15.31
N PRO A 27 2.90 11.35 -14.85
CA PRO A 27 1.81 12.16 -15.39
C PRO A 27 2.03 12.46 -16.88
N PRO A 28 0.96 12.61 -17.68
CA PRO A 28 1.09 12.94 -19.09
C PRO A 28 1.77 14.30 -19.27
N GLU A 29 2.78 14.37 -20.13
CA GLU A 29 3.43 15.63 -20.45
C GLU A 29 2.44 16.62 -21.10
N LYS A 30 2.34 17.81 -20.52
CA LYS A 30 1.58 18.90 -21.13
C LYS A 30 2.45 19.56 -22.19
N ASP A 31 1.96 19.58 -23.42
CA ASP A 31 2.68 20.15 -24.55
C ASP A 31 2.66 21.69 -24.43
N GLU A 32 3.68 22.27 -23.78
CA GLU A 32 3.83 23.73 -23.60
C GLU A 32 4.05 24.47 -24.94
N ASN A 33 4.22 23.75 -26.04
CA ASN A 33 4.49 24.27 -27.38
C ASN A 33 3.27 24.85 -28.10
N GLY A 34 2.14 25.06 -27.43
CA GLY A 34 0.93 25.64 -28.02
C GLY A 34 1.17 26.99 -28.72
N MET A 35 2.03 27.84 -28.14
CA MET A 35 2.41 29.12 -28.72
C MET A 35 3.33 28.97 -29.95
N LEU A 36 4.29 28.06 -29.90
CA LEU A 36 5.19 27.73 -31.02
C LEU A 36 4.40 27.17 -32.22
N ARG A 37 3.42 26.30 -31.96
CA ARG A 37 2.51 25.79 -32.99
C ARG A 37 1.59 26.87 -33.55
N LEU A 38 1.08 27.78 -32.70
CA LEU A 38 0.28 28.91 -33.16
C LEU A 38 1.09 29.85 -34.07
N ILE A 39 2.36 30.10 -33.74
CA ILE A 39 3.30 30.85 -34.57
C ILE A 39 3.58 30.10 -35.89
N GLN A 40 3.83 28.80 -35.83
CA GLN A 40 4.12 27.97 -37.01
C GLN A 40 2.94 27.91 -37.99
N VAL A 41 1.70 27.91 -37.48
CA VAL A 41 0.48 27.99 -38.30
C VAL A 41 0.18 29.43 -38.75
N GLY A 42 0.47 30.43 -37.91
CA GLY A 42 0.20 31.84 -38.20
C GLY A 42 1.18 32.48 -39.20
N LEU A 43 2.44 32.04 -39.22
CA LEU A 43 3.48 32.65 -40.06
C LEU A 43 3.20 32.50 -41.57
N PRO A 44 2.84 31.31 -42.11
CA PRO A 44 2.45 31.18 -43.52
C PRO A 44 1.21 32.01 -43.86
N LEU A 45 0.22 32.05 -42.96
CA LEU A 45 -0.99 32.86 -43.15
C LEU A 45 -0.67 34.36 -43.26
N LEU A 46 0.22 34.89 -42.41
CA LEU A 46 0.66 36.28 -42.48
C LEU A 46 1.46 36.59 -43.76
N THR A 47 2.33 35.69 -44.20
CA THR A 47 3.10 35.88 -45.45
C THR A 47 2.20 35.90 -46.68
N ILE A 48 1.16 35.04 -46.71
CA ILE A 48 0.20 35.00 -47.81
C ILE A 48 -0.69 36.26 -47.80
N LEU A 49 -1.18 36.69 -46.62
CA LEU A 49 -1.92 37.95 -46.49
C LEU A 49 -1.09 39.16 -46.95
N GLY A 50 0.17 39.22 -46.50
CA GLY A 50 1.10 40.29 -46.88
C GLY A 50 1.36 40.31 -48.38
N TYR A 51 1.56 39.14 -49.01
CA TYR A 51 1.73 39.03 -50.45
C TYR A 51 0.48 39.46 -51.23
N VAL A 52 -0.72 39.09 -50.78
CA VAL A 52 -1.99 39.52 -51.40
C VAL A 52 -2.16 41.03 -51.31
N LEU A 53 -1.87 41.65 -50.16
CA LEU A 53 -1.94 43.11 -49.97
C LEU A 53 -0.94 43.84 -50.87
N ILE A 54 0.33 43.40 -50.90
CA ILE A 54 1.38 43.98 -51.76
C ILE A 54 1.01 43.80 -53.24
N SER A 55 0.48 42.64 -53.62
CA SER A 55 0.03 42.36 -54.98
C SER A 55 -1.23 43.15 -55.39
N SER A 56 -2.06 43.58 -54.44
CA SER A 56 -3.21 44.45 -54.72
C SER A 56 -2.84 45.93 -54.87
N MET A 57 -1.72 46.36 -54.27
CA MET A 57 -1.24 47.74 -54.31
C MET A 57 -0.17 47.98 -55.40
N GLY A 58 0.56 46.95 -55.82
CA GLY A 58 1.60 47.02 -56.85
C GLY A 58 1.09 46.63 -58.24
N GLY A 59 0.85 47.62 -59.11
CA GLY A 59 0.20 47.48 -60.43
C GLY A 59 0.98 46.79 -61.56
N ALA A 60 1.70 45.69 -61.32
CA ALA A 60 2.44 44.98 -62.37
C ALA A 60 1.94 43.53 -62.57
N GLY A 61 0.99 43.39 -63.50
CA GLY A 61 0.67 42.19 -64.29
C GLY A 61 0.57 40.84 -63.57
N ARG A 62 -0.62 40.46 -63.08
CA ARG A 62 -0.92 39.06 -62.70
C ARG A 62 -2.37 38.66 -62.97
N SER A 63 -2.55 37.40 -63.38
CA SER A 63 -3.86 36.84 -63.72
C SER A 63 -4.72 36.66 -62.47
N PRO A 64 -6.01 37.08 -62.49
CA PRO A 64 -6.94 36.83 -61.39
C PRO A 64 -7.12 35.33 -61.07
N MET A 65 -6.75 34.46 -62.00
CA MET A 65 -6.86 33.00 -61.88
C MET A 65 -5.88 32.39 -60.85
N LEU A 66 -4.75 33.05 -60.56
CA LEU A 66 -3.75 32.57 -59.59
C LEU A 66 -4.17 32.85 -58.13
N LEU A 67 -5.12 33.76 -57.89
CA LEU A 67 -5.63 34.09 -56.56
C LEU A 67 -6.57 33.00 -55.99
N ILE A 68 -7.32 32.32 -56.86
CA ILE A 68 -8.30 31.29 -56.46
C ILE A 68 -7.63 30.09 -55.74
N PRO A 69 -6.57 29.45 -56.28
CA PRO A 69 -5.91 28.34 -55.59
C PRO A 69 -5.21 28.77 -54.29
N MET A 70 -4.70 30.00 -54.20
CA MET A 70 -4.15 30.53 -52.95
C MET A 70 -5.21 30.72 -51.87
N ALA A 71 -6.35 31.35 -52.22
CA ALA A 71 -7.46 31.55 -51.29
C ALA A 71 -8.02 30.21 -50.77
N LEU A 72 -8.16 29.21 -51.65
CA LEU A 72 -8.57 27.86 -51.28
C LEU A 72 -7.57 27.19 -50.32
N THR A 73 -6.27 27.36 -50.56
CA THR A 73 -5.22 26.77 -49.70
C THR A 73 -5.22 27.38 -48.30
N VAL A 74 -5.45 28.69 -48.18
CA VAL A 74 -5.56 29.38 -46.89
C VAL A 74 -6.77 28.88 -46.10
N VAL A 75 -7.93 28.78 -46.75
CA VAL A 75 -9.16 28.28 -46.12
C VAL A 75 -8.99 26.83 -45.69
N ALA A 76 -8.44 25.97 -46.56
CA ALA A 76 -8.18 24.57 -46.26
C ALA A 76 -7.17 24.38 -45.11
N SER A 77 -6.07 25.14 -45.10
CA SER A 77 -5.05 25.07 -44.06
C SER A 77 -5.57 25.57 -42.71
N THR A 78 -6.37 26.63 -42.71
CA THR A 78 -7.01 27.15 -41.50
C THR A 78 -8.04 26.16 -40.94
N ALA A 79 -8.89 25.61 -41.81
CA ALA A 79 -9.87 24.59 -41.41
C ALA A 79 -9.19 23.33 -40.86
N PHE A 80 -8.13 22.85 -41.53
CA PHE A 80 -7.35 21.71 -41.08
C PHE A 80 -6.67 21.98 -39.73
N SER A 81 -6.12 23.18 -39.52
CA SER A 81 -5.46 23.56 -38.26
C SER A 81 -6.44 23.63 -37.09
N ILE A 82 -7.64 24.19 -37.31
CA ILE A 82 -8.68 24.20 -36.28
C ILE A 82 -9.15 22.79 -35.97
N TYR A 83 -9.35 21.96 -36.99
CA TYR A 83 -9.73 20.56 -36.82
C TYR A 83 -8.67 19.76 -36.06
N SER A 84 -7.39 19.90 -36.44
CA SER A 84 -6.27 19.21 -35.80
C SER A 84 -6.10 19.65 -34.35
N TYR A 85 -6.22 20.96 -34.06
CA TYR A 85 -6.16 21.49 -32.69
C TYR A 85 -7.31 20.97 -31.82
N ARG A 86 -8.55 20.93 -32.35
CA ARG A 86 -9.69 20.37 -31.61
C ARG A 86 -9.52 18.88 -31.35
N LYS A 87 -9.04 18.13 -32.34
CA LYS A 87 -8.78 16.68 -32.22
C LYS A 87 -7.66 16.39 -31.23
N GLU A 88 -6.59 17.17 -31.25
CA GLU A 88 -5.48 17.06 -30.30
C GLU A 88 -5.92 17.39 -28.88
N LYS A 89 -6.67 18.49 -28.69
CA LYS A 89 -7.23 18.84 -27.38
C LYS A 89 -8.18 17.77 -26.84
N GLN A 90 -9.00 17.16 -27.71
CA GLN A 90 -9.85 16.03 -27.32
C GLN A 90 -9.01 14.82 -26.89
N LYS A 91 -7.96 14.49 -27.65
CA LYS A 91 -7.05 13.39 -27.33
C LYS A 91 -6.31 13.64 -26.00
N GLN A 92 -5.82 14.85 -25.76
CA GLN A 92 -5.18 15.23 -24.50
C GLN A 92 -6.16 15.10 -23.32
N ALA A 93 -7.37 15.64 -23.46
CA ALA A 93 -8.39 15.51 -22.42
C ALA A 93 -8.80 14.05 -22.15
N GLU A 94 -8.77 13.18 -23.17
CA GLU A 94 -9.01 11.76 -23.01
C GLU A 94 -7.87 11.06 -22.26
N VAL A 95 -6.61 11.37 -22.59
CA VAL A 95 -5.43 10.87 -21.89
C VAL A 95 -5.44 11.30 -20.43
N GLU A 96 -5.70 12.57 -20.14
CA GLU A 96 -5.82 13.08 -18.77
C GLU A 96 -6.93 12.34 -17.99
N ARG A 97 -8.10 12.15 -18.59
CA ARG A 97 -9.21 11.41 -17.96
C ARG A 97 -8.84 9.96 -17.66
N ASN A 98 -8.17 9.29 -18.60
CA ASN A 98 -7.76 7.91 -18.43
C ASN A 98 -6.69 7.79 -17.33
N TYR A 99 -5.75 8.73 -17.26
CA TYR A 99 -4.76 8.79 -16.18
C TYR A 99 -5.42 8.97 -14.81
N THR A 100 -6.35 9.92 -14.67
CA THR A 100 -7.09 10.09 -13.42
C THR A 100 -7.87 8.83 -13.02
N LYS A 101 -8.49 8.13 -13.98
CA LYS A 101 -9.17 6.86 -13.70
C LYS A 101 -8.20 5.79 -13.20
N GLN A 102 -7.03 5.70 -13.83
CA GLN A 102 -5.99 4.77 -13.43
C GLN A 102 -5.51 5.05 -12.00
N LEU A 103 -5.26 6.32 -11.65
CA LEU A 103 -4.90 6.69 -10.27
C LEU A 103 -5.98 6.28 -9.26
N VAL A 104 -7.27 6.49 -9.58
CA VAL A 104 -8.37 6.07 -8.71
C VAL A 104 -8.41 4.56 -8.52
N GLU A 105 -8.14 3.79 -9.57
CA GLU A 105 -8.05 2.33 -9.51
C GLU A 105 -6.87 1.90 -8.62
N MET A 106 -5.70 2.51 -8.79
CA MET A 106 -4.53 2.25 -7.95
C MET A 106 -4.76 2.60 -6.47
N PHE A 107 -5.45 3.71 -6.17
CA PHE A 107 -5.86 4.05 -4.81
C PHE A 107 -6.77 2.97 -4.19
N LYS A 108 -7.70 2.43 -4.99
CA LYS A 108 -8.60 1.37 -4.52
C LYS A 108 -7.83 0.08 -4.26
N GLU A 109 -6.91 -0.29 -5.13
CA GLU A 109 -6.03 -1.44 -4.95
C GLU A 109 -5.14 -1.28 -3.72
N MET A 110 -4.51 -0.13 -3.55
CA MET A 110 -3.71 0.20 -2.37
C MET A 110 -4.53 0.00 -1.09
N ASN A 111 -5.74 0.55 -1.02
CA ASN A 111 -6.61 0.37 0.14
C ASN A 111 -6.96 -1.10 0.38
N ASN A 112 -7.22 -1.87 -0.67
CA ASN A 112 -7.46 -3.31 -0.56
C ASN A 112 -6.26 -4.07 0.01
N TYR A 113 -5.03 -3.73 -0.43
CA TYR A 113 -3.81 -4.30 0.12
C TYR A 113 -3.59 -3.91 1.58
N GLN A 114 -3.84 -2.65 1.94
CA GLN A 114 -3.80 -2.22 3.34
C GLN A 114 -4.82 -2.97 4.20
N ASP A 115 -6.02 -3.22 3.70
CA ASP A 115 -7.04 -4.01 4.40
C ASP A 115 -6.64 -5.49 4.54
N GLN A 116 -5.98 -6.07 3.53
CA GLN A 116 -5.40 -7.41 3.64
C GLN A 116 -4.33 -7.46 4.74
N GLN A 117 -3.45 -6.46 4.81
CA GLN A 117 -2.46 -6.34 5.89
C GLN A 117 -3.15 -6.22 7.26
N ARG A 118 -4.15 -5.34 7.41
CA ARG A 118 -4.93 -5.23 8.66
C ARG A 118 -5.57 -6.56 9.07
N ARG A 119 -6.12 -7.31 8.11
CA ARG A 119 -6.69 -8.64 8.36
C ARG A 119 -5.62 -9.64 8.80
N PHE A 120 -4.47 -9.68 8.13
CA PHE A 120 -3.34 -10.53 8.47
C PHE A 120 -2.86 -10.28 9.91
N TYR A 121 -2.50 -9.03 10.23
CA TYR A 121 -2.01 -8.68 11.56
C TYR A 121 -3.11 -8.82 12.62
N GLY A 122 -4.36 -8.46 12.31
CA GLY A 122 -5.49 -8.63 13.21
C GLY A 122 -5.80 -10.09 13.54
N TYR A 123 -5.59 -11.00 12.59
CA TYR A 123 -5.75 -12.43 12.77
C TYR A 123 -4.61 -13.05 13.58
N ASN A 124 -3.36 -12.75 13.23
CA ASN A 124 -2.15 -13.32 13.86
C ASN A 124 -1.83 -12.70 15.23
N TYR A 125 -2.20 -11.44 15.44
CA TYR A 125 -1.96 -10.68 16.66
C TYR A 125 -3.28 -10.08 17.19
N PRO A 126 -4.23 -10.92 17.62
CA PRO A 126 -5.55 -10.48 18.03
C PRO A 126 -5.54 -9.69 19.36
N ASN A 127 -6.64 -8.99 19.62
CA ASN A 127 -6.85 -8.27 20.89
C ASN A 127 -7.21 -9.23 22.04
N ARG A 128 -7.25 -8.73 23.27
CA ARG A 128 -7.53 -9.51 24.49
C ARG A 128 -8.88 -10.26 24.43
N ALA A 129 -9.92 -9.64 23.89
CA ALA A 129 -11.24 -10.26 23.78
C ALA A 129 -11.22 -11.44 22.80
N SER A 130 -10.52 -11.30 21.68
CA SER A 130 -10.31 -12.37 20.71
C SER A 130 -9.43 -13.50 21.26
N LEU A 131 -8.40 -13.19 22.06
CA LEU A 131 -7.61 -14.21 22.76
C LEU A 131 -8.47 -15.06 23.70
N TYR A 132 -9.36 -14.43 24.47
CA TYR A 132 -10.31 -15.15 25.33
C TYR A 132 -11.22 -16.10 24.54
N ARG A 133 -11.69 -15.66 23.35
CA ARG A 133 -12.47 -16.52 22.44
C ARG A 133 -11.66 -17.72 21.94
N ILE A 134 -10.39 -17.54 21.60
CA ILE A 134 -9.51 -18.64 21.16
C ILE A 134 -9.39 -19.71 22.27
N VAL A 135 -9.14 -19.29 23.51
CA VAL A 135 -9.03 -20.21 24.65
C VAL A 135 -10.34 -20.96 24.90
N ASN A 136 -11.47 -20.25 24.90
CA ASN A 136 -12.77 -20.88 25.13
C ASN A 136 -13.14 -21.86 24.02
N ASN A 137 -12.84 -21.54 22.77
CA ASN A 137 -13.08 -22.43 21.63
C ASN A 137 -12.25 -23.71 21.77
N ALA A 138 -10.96 -23.60 22.10
CA ALA A 138 -10.10 -24.75 22.32
C ALA A 138 -10.59 -25.62 23.49
N ARG A 139 -11.04 -25.01 24.59
CA ARG A 139 -11.62 -25.73 25.72
C ARG A 139 -12.92 -26.45 25.34
N ALA A 140 -13.84 -25.75 24.69
CA ALA A 140 -15.12 -26.32 24.26
C ALA A 140 -14.91 -27.49 23.30
N GLU A 141 -13.87 -27.43 22.47
CA GLU A 141 -13.53 -28.51 21.56
C GLU A 141 -13.01 -29.76 22.26
N VAL A 142 -12.17 -29.60 23.28
CA VAL A 142 -11.73 -30.72 24.12
C VAL A 142 -12.90 -31.39 24.84
N GLU A 143 -13.89 -30.61 25.28
CA GLU A 143 -15.09 -31.08 25.98
C GLU A 143 -16.10 -31.77 25.05
N LYS A 144 -15.96 -31.64 23.72
CA LYS A 144 -16.85 -32.33 22.76
C LYS A 144 -16.58 -33.85 22.78
N PRO A 145 -17.64 -34.67 22.87
CA PRO A 145 -17.50 -36.13 22.88
C PRO A 145 -17.08 -36.70 21.51
N ASP A 146 -17.39 -36.01 20.41
CA ASP A 146 -17.05 -36.43 19.05
C ASP A 146 -15.94 -35.53 18.51
N ARG A 147 -14.70 -36.03 18.53
CA ARG A 147 -13.52 -35.30 18.06
C ARG A 147 -13.48 -35.36 16.54
N THR A 148 -13.97 -34.31 15.89
CA THR A 148 -13.84 -34.17 14.44
C THR A 148 -12.38 -33.90 14.08
N LEU A 149 -11.86 -34.54 13.02
CA LEU A 149 -10.51 -34.28 12.47
C LEU A 149 -10.27 -32.83 12.00
N ARG A 150 -11.32 -32.00 11.98
CA ARG A 150 -11.27 -30.58 11.63
C ARG A 150 -11.30 -29.72 12.88
N THR A 151 -10.20 -29.79 13.63
CA THR A 151 -10.01 -28.93 14.79
C THR A 151 -9.63 -27.53 14.34
N GLU A 152 -10.48 -26.55 14.65
CA GLU A 152 -10.25 -25.11 14.39
C GLU A 152 -9.63 -24.40 15.61
N ALA A 153 -9.12 -25.17 16.58
CA ALA A 153 -8.44 -24.63 17.74
C ALA A 153 -7.13 -23.93 17.33
N ARG A 154 -7.07 -22.63 17.61
CA ARG A 154 -5.90 -21.76 17.43
C ARG A 154 -4.98 -21.68 18.65
N LEU A 155 -5.32 -22.43 19.70
CA LEU A 155 -4.51 -22.49 20.92
C LEU A 155 -3.19 -23.19 20.61
N TRP A 156 -2.07 -22.56 20.97
CA TRP A 156 -0.72 -23.07 20.73
C TRP A 156 -0.42 -23.38 19.26
N GLU A 157 -0.91 -22.52 18.34
CA GLU A 157 -0.72 -22.70 16.90
C GLU A 157 0.72 -22.42 16.43
N ARG A 158 1.50 -21.59 17.15
CA ARG A 158 2.87 -21.22 16.75
C ARG A 158 3.87 -22.32 17.09
N ARG A 159 4.85 -22.55 16.21
CA ARG A 159 5.94 -23.53 16.36
C ARG A 159 7.28 -22.84 16.53
N THR A 160 8.24 -23.53 17.13
CA THR A 160 9.61 -23.02 17.32
C THR A 160 10.35 -22.74 16.00
N SER A 161 9.88 -23.30 14.89
CA SER A 161 10.38 -23.06 13.54
C SER A 161 9.71 -21.88 12.82
N ASP A 162 8.62 -21.33 13.36
CA ASP A 162 7.90 -20.23 12.72
C ASP A 162 8.61 -18.90 13.00
N ASP A 163 8.63 -18.00 12.01
CA ASP A 163 9.25 -16.67 12.14
C ASP A 163 8.56 -15.78 13.17
N ASP A 164 7.26 -16.02 13.43
CA ASP A 164 6.47 -15.29 14.41
C ASP A 164 6.53 -15.90 15.83
N PHE A 165 7.38 -16.91 16.04
CA PHE A 165 7.63 -17.46 17.35
C PHE A 165 8.37 -16.47 18.24
N GLY A 166 7.83 -16.20 19.42
CA GLY A 166 8.35 -15.18 20.34
C GLY A 166 7.95 -13.75 19.97
N VAL A 167 7.06 -13.54 18.99
CA VAL A 167 6.56 -12.21 18.63
C VAL A 167 5.35 -11.83 19.49
N ILE A 168 5.43 -10.66 20.12
CA ILE A 168 4.42 -10.16 21.06
C ILE A 168 3.79 -8.88 20.52
N ARG A 169 2.47 -8.76 20.69
CA ARG A 169 1.71 -7.55 20.42
C ARG A 169 1.85 -6.54 21.57
N LEU A 170 2.26 -5.32 21.23
CA LEU A 170 2.38 -4.20 22.16
C LEU A 170 1.10 -3.34 22.23
N GLY A 171 0.46 -3.10 21.08
CA GLY A 171 -0.64 -2.15 20.98
C GLY A 171 -1.21 -2.04 19.58
N MET A 172 -1.94 -0.96 19.30
CA MET A 172 -2.33 -0.55 17.95
C MET A 172 -1.52 0.67 17.55
N GLY A 173 -1.15 0.77 16.29
CA GLY A 173 -0.38 1.89 15.79
C GLY A 173 -0.27 1.86 14.28
N THR A 174 0.79 2.50 13.79
CA THR A 174 1.09 2.61 12.37
C THR A 174 2.43 1.94 12.10
N ILE A 175 2.48 1.07 11.09
CA ILE A 175 3.70 0.40 10.65
C ILE A 175 3.95 0.69 9.16
N PRO A 176 5.20 0.52 8.67
CA PRO A 176 5.46 0.57 7.24
C PRO A 176 4.61 -0.47 6.48
N SER A 177 4.07 -0.06 5.33
CA SER A 177 3.31 -0.95 4.46
C SER A 177 4.23 -1.95 3.78
N THR A 178 3.68 -3.14 3.57
CA THR A 178 4.32 -4.23 2.83
C THR A 178 4.18 -4.06 1.32
N VAL A 179 3.12 -3.38 0.88
CA VAL A 179 2.90 -2.98 -0.52
C VAL A 179 3.16 -1.49 -0.64
N THR A 180 4.12 -1.10 -1.48
CA THR A 180 4.52 0.29 -1.67
C THR A 180 4.34 0.72 -3.12
N TYR A 181 3.91 1.96 -3.32
CA TYR A 181 3.77 2.55 -4.64
C TYR A 181 4.88 3.57 -4.85
N LEU A 182 5.63 3.46 -5.94
CA LEU A 182 6.76 4.34 -6.24
C LEU A 182 6.52 5.15 -7.51
N LEU A 183 6.66 6.46 -7.41
CA LEU A 183 6.68 7.36 -8.56
C LEU A 183 8.14 7.61 -8.98
N ARG A 184 8.53 7.15 -10.18
CA ARG A 184 9.93 7.28 -10.66
C ARG A 184 10.29 8.70 -11.09
N ASP A 185 9.38 9.39 -11.78
CA ASP A 185 9.64 10.69 -12.38
C ASP A 185 8.53 11.69 -12.04
N ALA A 186 8.82 12.59 -11.10
CA ALA A 186 7.96 13.73 -10.75
C ALA A 186 8.62 15.04 -11.24
N ASN A 187 8.65 15.24 -12.56
CA ASN A 187 9.32 16.42 -13.15
C ASN A 187 8.49 17.71 -13.02
N ASN A 188 7.21 17.63 -12.66
CA ASN A 188 6.32 18.79 -12.60
C ASN A 188 5.35 18.72 -11.40
N PHE A 189 5.66 19.45 -10.33
CA PHE A 189 4.86 19.49 -9.09
C PHE A 189 3.61 20.37 -9.17
N ASP A 190 3.50 21.23 -10.20
CA ASP A 190 2.39 22.17 -10.33
C ASP A 190 1.12 21.52 -10.91
N ASP A 191 1.24 20.35 -11.55
CA ASP A 191 0.11 19.63 -12.11
C ASP A 191 -0.73 18.95 -11.01
N PRO A 192 -2.06 19.17 -10.93
CA PRO A 192 -2.92 18.46 -10.00
C PRO A 192 -2.78 16.94 -10.07
N GLN A 193 -2.56 16.38 -11.26
CA GLN A 193 -2.41 14.93 -11.44
C GLN A 193 -1.11 14.39 -10.82
N ALA A 194 -0.01 15.14 -10.93
CA ALA A 194 1.25 14.79 -10.29
C ALA A 194 1.13 14.83 -8.76
N ARG A 195 0.36 15.79 -8.21
CA ARG A 195 0.12 15.89 -6.77
C ARG A 195 -0.67 14.70 -6.23
N GLU A 196 -1.68 14.23 -6.97
CA GLU A 196 -2.44 13.02 -6.60
C GLU A 196 -1.55 11.77 -6.64
N ALA A 197 -0.66 11.64 -7.64
CA ALA A 197 0.30 10.54 -7.72
C ALA A 197 1.30 10.57 -6.54
N LEU A 198 1.82 11.74 -6.17
CA LEU A 198 2.70 11.91 -5.00
C LEU A 198 1.98 11.58 -3.69
N LYS A 199 0.70 11.93 -3.59
CA LYS A 199 -0.12 11.58 -2.44
C LYS A 199 -0.31 10.07 -2.36
N LEU A 200 -0.58 9.39 -3.47
CA LEU A 200 -0.68 7.93 -3.53
C LEU A 200 0.62 7.26 -3.04
N GLU A 201 1.78 7.73 -3.50
CA GLU A 201 3.06 7.26 -3.00
C GLU A 201 3.16 7.45 -1.47
N ALA A 202 2.88 8.65 -0.96
CA ALA A 202 3.00 8.97 0.46
C ALA A 202 2.06 8.12 1.33
N ASP A 203 0.80 7.98 0.92
CA ASP A 203 -0.23 7.20 1.60
C ASP A 203 0.08 5.69 1.56
N SER A 204 0.80 5.22 0.53
CA SER A 204 1.20 3.82 0.43
C SER A 204 2.28 3.41 1.43
N LYS A 205 3.06 4.35 1.97
CA LYS A 205 4.24 4.02 2.81
C LYS A 205 3.86 3.46 4.18
N PHE A 206 2.70 3.81 4.72
CA PHE A 206 2.33 3.47 6.09
C PHE A 206 0.88 2.99 6.17
N VAL A 207 0.64 2.01 7.05
CA VAL A 207 -0.72 1.52 7.32
C VAL A 207 -1.06 1.74 8.78
N SER A 208 -2.13 2.50 9.02
CA SER A 208 -2.68 2.74 10.34
C SER A 208 -3.57 1.59 10.83
N ASP A 209 -3.84 1.59 12.13
CA ASP A 209 -4.74 0.65 12.79
C ASP A 209 -4.28 -0.80 12.66
N ILE A 210 -2.97 -1.00 12.80
CA ILE A 210 -2.34 -2.32 12.81
C ILE A 210 -1.77 -2.63 14.20
N PRO A 211 -1.88 -3.89 14.67
CA PRO A 211 -1.15 -4.38 15.83
C PRO A 211 0.36 -4.15 15.72
N VAL A 212 0.91 -3.30 16.60
CA VAL A 212 2.36 -3.11 16.69
C VAL A 212 2.97 -4.31 17.42
N ILE A 213 4.00 -4.89 16.83
CA ILE A 213 4.62 -6.12 17.28
C ILE A 213 6.12 -5.95 17.50
N VAL A 214 6.66 -6.73 18.43
CA VAL A 214 8.09 -6.84 18.70
C VAL A 214 8.46 -8.31 18.81
N SER A 215 9.58 -8.70 18.22
CA SER A 215 10.12 -10.05 18.41
C SER A 215 11.01 -10.09 19.65
N LEU A 216 10.77 -11.05 20.54
CA LEU A 216 11.69 -11.36 21.63
C LEU A 216 12.83 -12.30 21.21
N ARG A 217 12.72 -12.88 20.01
CA ARG A 217 13.72 -13.76 19.43
C ARG A 217 14.43 -13.02 18.29
N PRO A 218 15.73 -12.73 18.40
CA PRO A 218 16.48 -12.23 17.25
C PRO A 218 16.51 -13.31 16.17
N PRO A 219 16.44 -12.92 14.88
CA PRO A 219 16.71 -13.85 13.80
C PRO A 219 18.11 -14.45 13.98
N LEU A 220 18.24 -15.74 13.69
CA LEU A 220 19.52 -16.43 13.73
C LEU A 220 20.44 -15.81 12.66
N GLU A 221 21.72 -15.63 12.96
CA GLU A 221 22.67 -14.98 12.04
C GLU A 221 22.83 -15.73 10.71
N ASP A 222 22.48 -17.01 10.67
CA ASP A 222 22.62 -17.91 9.52
C ASP A 222 21.52 -17.74 8.44
N ASP A 223 20.36 -17.12 8.75
CA ASP A 223 19.31 -16.83 7.75
C ASP A 223 19.63 -15.62 6.85
N LYS A 224 20.83 -15.03 6.99
CA LYS A 224 21.28 -13.90 6.15
C LYS A 224 21.75 -14.32 4.75
N ASN A 225 21.86 -15.63 4.49
CA ASN A 225 22.24 -16.18 3.18
C ASN A 225 21.14 -17.13 2.68
N ASP A 226 20.28 -16.64 1.79
CA ASP A 226 20.17 -17.20 0.42
C ASP A 226 19.09 -16.54 -0.44
N ASN A 227 18.15 -15.78 0.13
CA ASN A 227 17.15 -15.04 -0.66
C ASN A 227 17.11 -13.55 -0.27
N LYS A 228 18.03 -12.75 -0.83
CA LYS A 228 18.03 -11.27 -0.66
C LYS A 228 16.89 -10.56 -1.41
N ASP A 229 16.05 -11.30 -2.12
CA ASP A 229 15.01 -10.76 -2.99
C ASP A 229 13.62 -10.73 -2.34
N GLU A 230 13.44 -11.35 -1.17
CA GLU A 230 12.21 -11.18 -0.37
C GLU A 230 12.37 -9.98 0.56
N ILE A 231 11.56 -8.94 0.35
CA ILE A 231 11.45 -7.80 1.25
C ILE A 231 10.78 -8.29 2.54
N SER A 232 11.51 -8.99 3.42
CA SER A 232 10.96 -9.43 4.71
C SER A 232 10.93 -8.21 5.65
N ILE A 233 9.77 -7.65 5.91
CA ILE A 233 9.59 -6.65 6.97
C ILE A 233 9.60 -7.41 8.31
N ASN A 234 10.80 -7.71 8.79
CA ASN A 234 10.97 -8.35 10.09
C ASN A 234 10.62 -7.36 11.20
N PRO A 235 9.81 -7.77 12.20
CA PRO A 235 9.52 -6.92 13.34
C PRO A 235 10.81 -6.58 14.07
N PRO A 236 10.87 -5.40 14.74
CA PRO A 236 12.02 -5.06 15.57
C PRO A 236 12.26 -6.16 16.60
N ALA A 237 13.50 -6.65 16.70
CA ALA A 237 13.87 -7.70 17.62
C ALA A 237 14.58 -7.12 18.85
N ALA A 238 14.18 -7.57 20.04
CA ALA A 238 14.79 -7.16 21.30
C ALA A 238 14.82 -8.33 22.28
N HIS A 239 15.98 -8.62 22.86
CA HIS A 239 16.13 -9.66 23.88
C HIS A 239 15.44 -9.31 25.21
N ALA A 240 15.24 -8.03 25.46
CA ALA A 240 14.65 -7.51 26.69
C ALA A 240 13.78 -6.31 26.39
N LEU A 241 12.64 -6.23 27.08
CA LEU A 241 11.71 -5.11 27.00
C LEU A 241 11.57 -4.47 28.38
N GLY A 242 11.93 -3.18 28.48
CA GLY A 242 11.70 -2.37 29.68
C GLY A 242 10.42 -1.55 29.51
N ILE A 243 9.49 -1.66 30.46
CA ILE A 243 8.23 -0.91 30.45
C ILE A 243 8.17 -0.05 31.70
N ALA A 244 7.97 1.25 31.51
CA ALA A 244 7.88 2.23 32.59
C ALA A 244 6.63 3.10 32.43
N GLY A 245 6.10 3.60 33.53
CA GLY A 245 4.89 4.41 33.55
C GLY A 245 4.09 4.25 34.83
N GLU A 246 2.82 4.63 34.76
CA GLU A 246 1.88 4.43 35.88
C GLU A 246 1.72 2.94 36.18
N ARG A 247 1.78 2.60 37.47
CA ARG A 247 1.77 1.22 37.98
C ARG A 247 0.66 0.38 37.35
N GLN A 248 -0.58 0.86 37.37
CA GLN A 248 -1.73 0.11 36.87
C GLN A 248 -1.64 -0.15 35.36
N ALA A 249 -1.32 0.88 34.57
CA ALA A 249 -1.18 0.77 33.12
C ALA A 249 -0.08 -0.23 32.72
N VAL A 250 1.06 -0.21 33.42
CA VAL A 250 2.16 -1.16 33.19
C VAL A 250 1.70 -2.59 33.45
N TYR A 251 1.07 -2.87 34.59
CA TYR A 251 0.60 -4.23 34.88
C TYR A 251 -0.47 -4.71 33.90
N GLU A 252 -1.40 -3.84 33.50
CA GLU A 252 -2.42 -4.20 32.50
C GLU A 252 -1.81 -4.50 31.13
N ALA A 253 -0.82 -3.71 30.69
CA ALA A 253 -0.12 -3.94 29.44
C ALA A 253 0.69 -5.25 29.48
N VAL A 254 1.43 -5.49 30.55
CA VAL A 254 2.22 -6.72 30.71
C VAL A 254 1.32 -7.95 30.79
N ARG A 255 0.21 -7.89 31.54
CA ARG A 255 -0.79 -8.98 31.56
C ARG A 255 -1.33 -9.28 30.16
N ALA A 256 -1.60 -8.25 29.35
CA ALA A 256 -2.06 -8.43 27.97
C ALA A 256 -1.00 -9.07 27.06
N MET A 257 0.25 -8.60 27.16
CA MET A 257 1.39 -9.16 26.42
C MET A 257 1.64 -10.63 26.77
N LEU A 258 1.61 -10.95 28.06
CA LEU A 258 1.78 -12.32 28.55
C LEU A 258 0.61 -13.21 28.15
N GLY A 259 -0.63 -12.72 28.25
CA GLY A 259 -1.82 -13.42 27.77
C GLY A 259 -1.71 -13.76 26.28
N HIS A 260 -1.26 -12.81 25.46
CA HIS A 260 -0.97 -13.07 24.05
C HIS A 260 0.10 -14.16 23.87
N PHE A 261 1.21 -14.07 24.61
CA PHE A 261 2.29 -15.05 24.53
C PHE A 261 1.83 -16.48 24.88
N VAL A 262 1.19 -16.67 26.04
CA VAL A 262 0.82 -18.01 26.53
C VAL A 262 -0.30 -18.68 25.72
N VAL A 263 -1.14 -17.91 25.03
CA VAL A 263 -2.20 -18.46 24.16
C VAL A 263 -1.59 -19.07 22.89
N PHE A 264 -0.52 -18.50 22.36
CA PHE A 264 0.07 -18.94 21.09
C PHE A 264 1.25 -19.89 21.24
N HIS A 265 1.88 -19.96 22.41
CA HIS A 265 3.05 -20.80 22.66
C HIS A 265 2.70 -21.95 23.59
N ALA A 266 2.99 -23.18 23.16
CA ALA A 266 2.76 -24.37 23.99
C ALA A 266 3.71 -24.37 25.21
N PRO A 267 3.28 -24.91 26.37
CA PRO A 267 4.14 -25.07 27.54
C PRO A 267 5.37 -25.97 27.31
N SER A 268 5.34 -26.83 26.29
CA SER A 268 6.48 -27.64 25.85
C SER A 268 7.55 -26.82 25.14
N ASP A 269 7.13 -25.73 24.48
CA ASP A 269 7.96 -24.98 23.52
C ASP A 269 8.48 -23.70 24.17
N ALA A 270 7.72 -23.08 25.09
CA ALA A 270 8.12 -21.91 25.83
C ALA A 270 7.74 -22.02 27.32
N ARG A 271 8.61 -21.51 28.19
CA ARG A 271 8.39 -21.46 29.64
C ARG A 271 8.33 -20.02 30.11
N LEU A 272 7.39 -19.75 31.00
CA LEU A 272 7.19 -18.43 31.60
C LEU A 272 7.60 -18.49 33.07
N TYR A 273 8.55 -17.64 33.45
CA TYR A 273 9.02 -17.50 34.82
C TYR A 273 8.71 -16.09 35.32
N PHE A 274 8.19 -15.99 36.54
CA PHE A 274 7.83 -14.72 37.17
C PHE A 274 8.70 -14.45 38.39
N LEU A 275 9.30 -13.27 38.42
CA LEU A 275 9.95 -12.72 39.59
C LEU A 275 9.22 -11.45 40.00
N ALA A 276 8.53 -11.50 41.13
CA ALA A 276 7.72 -10.39 41.62
C ALA A 276 7.97 -10.14 43.11
N SER A 277 8.06 -8.86 43.49
CA SER A 277 8.20 -8.46 44.90
C SER A 277 6.93 -8.71 45.72
N LYS A 278 5.75 -8.71 45.09
CA LYS A 278 4.45 -8.98 45.73
C LYS A 278 3.69 -10.03 44.91
N LYS A 279 3.04 -10.98 45.60
CA LYS A 279 2.32 -12.09 44.97
C LYS A 279 0.95 -11.71 44.41
N ASP A 280 0.25 -10.77 45.05
CA ASP A 280 -1.17 -10.48 44.77
C ASP A 280 -1.45 -10.09 43.31
N GLU A 281 -0.57 -9.30 42.69
CA GLU A 281 -0.72 -8.84 41.31
C GLU A 281 -0.58 -9.96 40.26
N TRP A 282 0.09 -11.05 40.64
CA TRP A 282 0.42 -12.17 39.76
C TRP A 282 -0.25 -13.47 40.20
N GLY A 283 -1.20 -13.44 41.12
CA GLY A 283 -1.87 -14.66 41.62
C GLY A 283 -2.68 -15.44 40.58
N TRP A 284 -2.86 -14.89 39.37
CA TRP A 284 -3.56 -15.53 38.25
C TRP A 284 -2.64 -16.38 37.36
N THR A 285 -1.31 -16.29 37.53
CA THR A 285 -0.31 -17.07 36.79
C THR A 285 -0.09 -18.42 37.43
#